data_AF-A0A3B8Z7H0-F1
#
_entry.id   AF-A0A3B8Z7H0-F1
#
_cell.length_a   1.000
_cell.length_b   1.000
_cell.length_c   1.000
_cell.angle_alpha   90.00
_cell.angle_beta   90.00
_cell.angle_gamma   90.00
#
_symmetry.space_group_name_H-M   'P 1'
#
loop_
_entity.id
_entity.type
_entity.pdbx_description
1 polymer ?
#
loop_
_entity_poly.entity_id
_entity_poly.type
_entity_poly.pdbx_seq_one_letter_code
_entity_poly.pdbx_strand_id
1 'polypeptide(L)' 'LRRQVTIVGSWTFSLQGQADCAQFIIDHKLDVDHLFTHRFRLEEAADAYRLFDTQTTGKGVFEL' A
#
# COMPACT_ATOMS: atom_id res chain seq x y z
N LEU A 1 2.52 35.82 16.17
CA LEU A 1 1.57 34.80 15.68
C LEU A 1 1.98 33.45 16.27
N ARG A 2 1.14 32.83 17.11
CA ARG A 2 1.42 31.49 17.67
C ARG A 2 0.29 30.56 17.22
N ARG A 3 0.60 29.47 16.52
CA ARG A 3 -0.38 28.50 16.02
C ARG A 3 -0.47 27.33 16.98
N GLN A 4 -1.66 27.02 17.46
CA GLN A 4 -1.91 25.81 18.23
C GLN A 4 -2.16 24.65 17.25
N VAL A 5 -1.39 23.58 17.38
CA VAL A 5 -1.42 22.41 16.49
C VAL A 5 -1.42 21.13 17.29
N THR A 6 -2.20 20.16 16.85
CA THR A 6 -2.20 18.78 17.35
C THR A 6 -1.53 17.89 16.30
N ILE A 7 -0.56 17.08 16.72
CA ILE A 7 0.13 16.10 15.89
C ILE A 7 -0.20 14.72 16.43
N VAL A 8 -0.64 13.82 15.55
CA VAL A 8 -0.87 12.42 15.86
C VAL A 8 0.01 11.60 14.92
N GLY A 9 0.92 10.80 15.49
CA GLY A 9 1.71 9.83 14.73
C GLY A 9 0.98 8.49 14.64
N SER A 10 1.10 7.81 13.51
CA SER A 10 0.63 6.44 13.33
C SER A 10 1.75 5.61 12.71
N TRP A 11 2.13 4.52 13.38
CA TRP A 11 3.21 3.64 12.92
C TRP A 11 2.72 2.57 11.96
N THR A 12 1.57 1.94 12.24
CA THR A 12 0.87 0.99 11.35
C THR A 12 -0.60 0.88 11.79
N PHE A 13 -1.49 0.48 10.89
CA PHE A 13 -2.88 0.18 11.26
C PHE A 13 -2.94 -1.09 12.11
N SER A 14 -3.80 -1.09 13.13
CA SER A 14 -4.13 -2.29 13.88
C SER A 14 -4.86 -3.30 12.98
N LEU A 15 -4.89 -4.58 13.40
CA LEU A 15 -5.69 -5.60 12.73
C LEU A 15 -7.15 -5.16 12.55
N GLN A 16 -7.72 -4.51 13.56
CA GLN A 16 -9.08 -4.00 13.49
C GLN A 16 -9.23 -2.93 12.41
N GLY A 17 -8.31 -1.96 12.34
CA GLY A 17 -8.34 -0.92 11.31
C GLY A 17 -8.20 -1.50 9.89
N GLN A 18 -7.38 -2.54 9.72
CA GLN A 18 -7.28 -3.25 8.44
C GLN A 18 -8.57 -3.98 8.07
N ALA A 19 -9.25 -4.60 9.04
CA ALA A 19 -10.54 -5.24 8.81
C ALA A 19 -11.61 -4.23 8.38
N ASP A 20 -11.65 -3.06 9.02
CA ASP A 20 -12.56 -1.98 8.66
C ASP A 20 -12.27 -1.47 7.23
N CYS A 21 -10.99 -1.35 6.85
CA CYS A 21 -10.60 -1.01 5.48
C CYS A 21 -11.05 -2.07 4.46
N ALA A 22 -10.89 -3.37 4.78
CA ALA A 22 -11.34 -4.44 3.90
C ALA A 22 -12.87 -4.41 3.70
N GLN A 23 -13.62 -4.21 4.78
CA GLN A 23 -15.09 -4.07 4.70
C GLN A 23 -15.49 -2.87 3.85
N PHE A 24 -14.82 -1.72 4.03
CA PHE A 24 -15.05 -0.53 3.24
C PHE A 24 -14.84 -0.76 1.73
N ILE A 25 -13.79 -1.47 1.35
CA ILE A 25 -13.50 -1.83 -0.05
C ILE A 25 -14.64 -2.65 -0.66
N ILE A 26 -15.14 -3.65 0.09
CA ILE A 26 -16.24 -4.53 -0.34
C ILE A 26 -17.53 -3.71 -0.52
N ASP A 27 -17.90 -2.93 0.48
CA ASP A 27 -19.16 -2.17 0.51
C ASP A 27 -19.25 -1.16 -0.64
N HIS A 28 -18.11 -0.58 -1.03
CA HIS A 28 -18.01 0.43 -2.08
C HIS A 28 -17.59 -0.13 -3.44
N LYS A 29 -17.39 -1.45 -3.54
CA LYS A 29 -16.94 -2.15 -4.77
C LYS A 29 -15.70 -1.48 -5.38
N LEU A 30 -14.75 -1.11 -4.53
CA LEU A 30 -13.52 -0.48 -5.00
C LEU A 30 -12.67 -1.54 -5.70
N ASP A 31 -12.36 -1.30 -6.97
CA ASP A 31 -11.31 -2.03 -7.66
C ASP A 31 -9.98 -1.62 -7.03
N VAL A 32 -9.46 -2.38 -6.07
CA VAL A 32 -8.15 -2.11 -5.47
C VAL A 32 -7.01 -2.80 -6.22
N ASP A 33 -7.34 -3.74 -7.10
CA ASP A 33 -6.36 -4.48 -7.89
C ASP A 33 -5.68 -3.59 -8.93
N HIS A 34 -6.37 -2.55 -9.42
CA HIS A 34 -5.77 -1.57 -10.34
C HIS A 34 -4.58 -0.81 -9.72
N LEU A 35 -4.44 -0.79 -8.39
CA LEU A 35 -3.29 -0.14 -7.73
C LEU A 35 -1.98 -0.86 -8.03
N PHE A 36 -2.04 -2.15 -8.36
CA PHE A 36 -0.87 -2.93 -8.74
C PHE A 36 -0.50 -2.65 -10.19
N THR A 37 0.67 -2.04 -10.35
CA THR A 37 1.23 -1.66 -11.67
C THR A 37 2.21 -2.69 -12.20
N HIS A 38 2.78 -3.51 -11.32
CA HIS A 38 3.79 -4.51 -11.65
C HIS A 38 3.51 -5.79 -10.86
N ARG A 39 3.69 -6.93 -11.53
CA ARG A 39 3.45 -8.27 -10.99
C ARG A 39 4.72 -9.08 -11.21
N PHE A 40 5.20 -9.73 -10.16
CA PHE A 40 6.46 -10.46 -10.15
C PHE A 40 6.25 -11.86 -9.60
N ARG A 41 7.03 -12.81 -10.10
CA ARG A 41 7.25 -14.09 -9.43
C ARG A 41 8.32 -13.93 -8.36
N LEU A 42 8.37 -14.87 -7.42
CA LEU A 42 9.34 -14.79 -6.31
C LEU A 42 10.80 -14.82 -6.80
N GLU A 43 11.09 -15.52 -7.90
CA GLU A 43 12.44 -15.57 -8.48
C GLU A 43 12.92 -14.21 -9.02
N GLU A 44 11.98 -13.29 -9.29
CA GLU A 44 12.25 -11.96 -9.84
C GLU A 44 12.47 -10.91 -8.73
N ALA A 45 12.56 -11.32 -7.47
CA ALA A 45 12.64 -10.41 -6.33
C ALA A 45 13.78 -9.38 -6.45
N ALA A 46 14.98 -9.80 -6.87
CA ALA A 46 16.10 -8.87 -7.04
C ALA A 46 15.79 -7.75 -8.06
N ASP A 47 15.10 -8.10 -9.14
CA ASP A 47 14.74 -7.19 -10.23
C ASP A 47 13.60 -6.27 -9.81
N ALA A 48 12.60 -6.83 -9.11
CA ALA A 48 11.50 -6.08 -8.53
C ALA A 48 12.00 -5.00 -7.55
N TYR A 49 12.94 -5.34 -6.66
CA TYR A 49 13.52 -4.37 -5.72
C TYR A 49 14.40 -3.33 -6.40
N ARG A 50 15.19 -3.70 -7.42
CA ARG A 50 15.95 -2.73 -8.22
C ARG A 50 15.04 -1.71 -8.92
N LEU A 51 13.91 -2.16 -9.46
CA LEU A 51 12.92 -1.27 -10.07
C LEU A 51 12.18 -0.42 -9.03
N PHE A 52 11.90 -0.95 -7.84
CA PHE A 52 11.28 -0.20 -6.75
C PHE A 52 12.18 0.95 -6.28
N ASP A 53 13.50 0.73 -6.19
CA ASP A 53 14.47 1.71 -5.72
C ASP A 53 14.59 2.96 -6.62
N THR A 54 14.17 2.86 -7.89
CA THR A 54 14.13 4.03 -8.80
C THR A 54 13.03 5.03 -8.42
N GLN A 55 12.04 4.62 -7.62
CA GLN A 55 10.90 5.45 -7.20
C GLN A 55 10.09 6.05 -8.36
N THR A 56 10.10 5.40 -9.53
CA THR A 56 9.37 5.84 -10.73
C THR A 56 8.15 4.96 -11.04
N THR A 57 7.82 4.01 -10.17
CA THR A 57 6.77 3.01 -10.40
C THR A 57 5.64 3.11 -9.37
N GLY A 58 4.51 2.47 -9.66
CA GLY A 58 3.41 2.30 -8.69
C GLY A 58 3.64 1.09 -7.78
N LYS A 59 2.56 0.49 -7.26
CA LYS A 59 2.67 -0.67 -6.37
C LYS A 59 3.07 -1.92 -7.14
N GLY A 60 4.08 -2.63 -6.65
CA GLY A 60 4.43 -3.99 -7.09
C GLY A 60 3.79 -5.04 -6.18
N VAL A 61 3.51 -6.22 -6.73
CA VAL A 61 3.02 -7.38 -5.98
C VAL A 61 3.76 -8.65 -6.42
N PHE A 62 4.02 -9.54 -5.45
CA PHE A 62 4.46 -10.89 -5.73
C PHE A 62 3.25 -11.82 -5.76
N GLU A 63 3.14 -12.60 -6.82
CA GLU A 63 2.10 -13.61 -6.99
C GLU A 63 2.73 -14.99 -7.11
N LEU A 64 1.95 -16.02 -6.73
CA LEU A 64 2.35 -17.42 -6.77
C LEU A 64 2.38 -17.97 -8.20
#